data_AF-A0A935D4B3-F1
#
_entry.id   AF-A0A935D4B3-F1
#
_cell.length_a   1.000
_cell.length_b   1.000
_cell.length_c   1.000
_cell.angle_alpha   90.00
_cell.angle_beta   90.00
_cell.angle_gamma   90.00
#
_symmetry.space_group_name_H-M   'P 1'
#
loop_
_entity.id
_entity.type
_entity.pdbx_description
1 polymer ?
#
loop_
_entity_poly.entity_id
_entity_poly.type
_entity_poly.pdbx_seq_one_letter_code
_entity_poly.pdbx_strand_id
1 'polypeptide(L)'
;MNRESQPSLLRDGALEGAALTEALAVAMTVAPGLYSRNRFFDLHRRPEVRAARRRSALLRGALRHLERAVEPALTARGDGLFELTYRLPDVDFRRRVTVSGLEVACLRYLLGRQRRAPFGDTRDAPEGEDPRASVEAAIARLGPPPATRAAR
;
A
#
# COMPACT_ATOMS: atom_id res chain seq x y z
N MET A 1 11.26 -28.47 36.11
CA MET A 1 12.13 -27.72 35.19
C MET A 1 11.27 -27.29 34.00
N ASN A 2 10.47 -26.23 34.18
CA ASN A 2 9.52 -25.75 33.17
C ASN A 2 10.14 -24.54 32.45
N ARG A 3 10.48 -24.71 31.17
CA ARG A 3 10.68 -23.59 30.23
C ARG A 3 9.32 -23.28 29.62
N GLU A 4 8.68 -22.23 30.11
CA GLU A 4 7.50 -21.66 29.47
C GLU A 4 7.91 -21.08 28.11
N SER A 5 7.38 -21.70 27.06
CA SER A 5 7.42 -21.20 25.70
C SER A 5 6.59 -19.92 25.59
N GLN A 6 7.24 -18.76 25.60
CA GLN A 6 6.65 -17.51 25.11
C GLN A 6 7.05 -17.28 23.63
N PRO A 7 6.22 -17.65 22.65
CA PRO A 7 6.29 -17.03 21.33
C PRO A 7 4.90 -16.81 20.71
N SER A 8 4.29 -15.64 20.86
CA SER A 8 3.19 -15.20 19.96
C SER A 8 2.96 -13.68 20.03
N LEU A 9 2.89 -13.11 21.24
CA LEU A 9 2.42 -11.72 21.43
C LEU A 9 3.28 -10.64 20.77
N LEU A 10 4.61 -10.83 20.69
CA LEU A 10 5.50 -9.87 20.03
C LEU A 10 5.41 -9.90 18.49
N ARG A 11 5.01 -11.04 17.90
CA ARG A 11 4.80 -11.14 16.45
C ARG A 11 3.50 -10.46 16.05
N ASP A 12 2.45 -10.65 16.84
CA ASP A 12 1.12 -10.10 16.55
C ASP A 12 1.14 -8.55 16.57
N GLY A 13 1.79 -7.95 17.56
CA GLY A 13 1.94 -6.48 17.62
C GLY A 13 2.84 -5.89 16.53
N ALA A 14 3.85 -6.63 16.07
CA ALA A 14 4.73 -6.19 14.97
C ALA A 14 4.01 -6.25 13.61
N LEU A 15 3.20 -7.29 13.38
CA LEU A 15 2.36 -7.43 12.19
C LEU A 15 1.28 -6.34 12.15
N GLU A 16 0.68 -6.00 13.30
CA GLU A 16 -0.27 -4.90 13.43
C GLU A 16 0.37 -3.55 13.13
N GLY A 17 1.58 -3.29 13.65
CA GLY A 17 2.34 -2.08 13.35
C GLY A 17 2.76 -1.95 11.88
N ALA A 18 3.11 -3.07 11.24
CA ALA A 18 3.42 -3.13 9.82
C ALA A 18 2.16 -2.83 8.97
N ALA A 19 1.03 -3.45 9.29
CA ALA A 19 -0.25 -3.21 8.62
C ALA A 19 -0.71 -1.75 8.78
N LEU A 20 -0.53 -1.14 9.95
CA LEU A 20 -0.84 0.27 10.18
C LEU A 20 0.05 1.20 9.33
N THR A 21 1.34 0.88 9.25
CA THR A 21 2.31 1.64 8.44
C THR A 21 1.94 1.58 6.95
N GLU A 22 1.53 0.42 6.49
CA GLU A 22 1.09 0.17 5.12
C GLU A 22 -0.22 0.92 4.80
N ALA A 23 -1.23 0.84 5.69
CA ALA A 23 -2.46 1.61 5.57
C ALA A 23 -2.18 3.12 5.49
N LEU A 24 -1.26 3.62 6.32
CA LEU A 24 -0.83 5.02 6.29
C LEU A 24 -0.14 5.39 4.97
N ALA A 25 0.66 4.48 4.40
CA ALA A 25 1.30 4.69 3.10
C ALA A 25 0.26 4.82 1.98
N VAL A 26 -0.78 3.96 1.99
CA VAL A 26 -1.91 4.03 1.06
C VAL A 26 -2.67 5.34 1.21
N ALA A 27 -3.03 5.73 2.44
CA ALA A 27 -3.74 6.98 2.69
C ALA A 27 -2.96 8.20 2.19
N MET A 28 -1.65 8.26 2.44
CA MET A 28 -0.77 9.33 1.93
C MET A 28 -0.60 9.29 0.40
N THR A 29 -0.82 8.15 -0.24
CA THR A 29 -0.75 7.99 -1.70
C THR A 29 -2.03 8.48 -2.36
N VAL A 30 -3.19 8.11 -1.82
CA VAL A 30 -4.52 8.48 -2.34
C VAL A 30 -4.85 9.95 -2.07
N ALA A 31 -4.47 10.48 -0.90
CA ALA A 31 -4.78 11.85 -0.48
C ALA A 31 -3.49 12.63 -0.12
N PRO A 32 -2.67 13.04 -1.12
CA PRO A 32 -1.42 13.76 -0.90
C PRO A 32 -1.70 15.18 -0.38
N GLY A 33 -1.71 15.32 0.94
CA GLY A 33 -2.00 16.60 1.61
C GLY A 33 -2.73 16.42 2.94
N LEU A 34 -3.41 15.28 3.12
CA LEU A 34 -4.13 14.95 4.36
C LEU A 34 -3.20 14.95 5.59
N TYR A 35 -1.97 14.48 5.41
CA TYR A 35 -0.93 14.44 6.45
C TYR A 35 0.25 15.38 6.13
N SER A 36 -0.02 16.66 5.92
CA SER A 36 1.03 17.65 5.61
C SER A 36 2.06 17.77 6.74
N ARG A 37 3.35 17.98 6.37
CA ARG A 37 4.44 18.07 7.35
C ARG A 37 4.29 19.25 8.30
N ASN A 38 3.79 20.37 7.78
CA ASN A 38 3.65 21.62 8.53
C ASN A 38 2.53 21.54 9.57
N ARG A 39 1.49 20.73 9.32
CA ARG A 39 0.36 20.55 10.24
C ARG A 39 0.59 19.42 11.25
N PHE A 40 1.37 18.40 10.89
CA PHE A 40 1.56 17.19 11.70
C PHE A 40 3.04 16.93 12.05
N PHE A 41 3.76 17.97 12.51
CA PHE A 41 5.21 17.88 12.73
C PHE A 41 5.62 16.69 13.61
N ASP A 42 4.97 16.50 14.77
CA ASP A 42 5.30 15.42 15.71
C ASP A 42 4.99 14.03 15.14
N LEU A 43 3.93 13.90 14.35
CA LEU A 43 3.60 12.67 13.64
C LEU A 43 4.77 12.25 12.72
N HIS A 44 5.37 13.21 12.00
CA HIS A 44 6.51 12.94 11.10
C HIS A 44 7.83 12.63 11.84
N ARG A 45 7.87 12.73 13.18
CA ARG A 45 9.01 12.25 13.98
C ARG A 45 8.98 10.73 14.18
N ARG A 46 7.80 10.11 14.07
CA ARG A 46 7.62 8.66 14.27
C ARG A 46 8.22 7.86 13.12
N PRO A 47 8.98 6.78 13.39
CA PRO A 47 9.66 6.00 12.34
C PRO A 47 8.69 5.35 11.35
N GLU A 48 7.52 4.91 11.82
CA GLU A 48 6.45 4.30 11.01
C GLU A 48 5.91 5.29 9.98
N VAL A 49 5.68 6.54 10.40
CA VAL A 49 5.19 7.63 9.53
C VAL A 49 6.24 7.99 8.48
N ARG A 50 7.53 7.98 8.85
CA ARG A 50 8.62 8.19 7.89
C ARG A 50 8.69 7.06 6.87
N ALA A 51 8.52 5.82 7.31
CA ALA A 51 8.47 4.66 6.42
C ALA A 51 7.28 4.75 5.46
N ALA A 52 6.08 5.00 5.98
CA ALA A 52 4.86 5.22 5.20
C ALA A 52 5.02 6.34 4.17
N ARG A 53 5.64 7.46 4.57
CA ARG A 53 5.90 8.59 3.66
C ARG A 53 6.84 8.20 2.53
N ARG A 54 7.99 7.59 2.83
CA ARG A 54 8.94 7.11 1.81
C ARG A 54 8.25 6.16 0.85
N ARG A 55 7.43 5.26 1.39
CA ARG A 55 6.68 4.29 0.61
C ARG A 55 5.63 4.97 -0.29
N SER A 56 4.86 5.92 0.24
CA SER A 56 3.89 6.69 -0.54
C SER A 56 4.54 7.50 -1.68
N ALA A 57 5.77 7.98 -1.49
CA ALA A 57 6.52 8.68 -2.53
C ALA A 57 6.94 7.72 -3.64
N LEU A 58 7.40 6.52 -3.27
CA LEU A 58 7.72 5.44 -4.20
C LEU A 58 6.50 5.03 -5.04
N LEU A 59 5.33 4.84 -4.41
CA LEU A 59 4.08 4.46 -5.07
C LEU A 59 3.60 5.55 -6.03
N ARG A 60 3.60 6.82 -5.60
CA ARG A 60 3.25 7.95 -6.49
C ARG A 60 4.21 8.09 -7.65
N GLY A 61 5.50 7.80 -7.43
CA GLY A 61 6.48 7.74 -8.52
C GLY A 61 6.18 6.59 -9.49
N ALA A 62 5.85 5.41 -8.97
CA ALA A 62 5.47 4.27 -9.79
C ALA A 62 4.19 4.54 -10.59
N LEU A 63 3.17 5.15 -9.97
CA LEU A 63 1.93 5.56 -10.65
C LEU A 63 2.22 6.44 -11.87
N ARG A 64 3.04 7.49 -11.70
CA ARG A 64 3.44 8.37 -12.82
C ARG A 64 4.22 7.64 -13.91
N HIS A 65 5.04 6.65 -13.55
CA HIS A 65 5.77 5.86 -14.53
C HIS A 65 4.83 4.93 -15.30
N LEU A 66 3.90 4.26 -14.61
CA LEU A 66 2.96 3.32 -15.19
C LEU A 66 2.07 3.96 -16.26
N GLU A 67 1.82 5.27 -16.19
CA GLU A 67 1.11 6.02 -17.23
C GLU A 67 1.81 5.98 -18.61
N ARG A 68 3.13 5.77 -18.65
CA ARG A 68 3.96 5.78 -19.87
C ARG A 68 4.80 4.51 -20.03
N ALA A 69 4.60 3.56 -19.13
CA ALA A 69 5.38 2.35 -19.08
C ALA A 69 4.99 1.40 -20.22
N VAL A 70 5.98 0.66 -20.70
CA VAL A 70 5.77 -0.51 -21.55
C VAL A 70 6.00 -1.77 -20.74
N GLU A 71 5.28 -2.83 -21.12
CA GLU A 71 5.40 -4.18 -20.54
C GLU A 71 5.32 -4.19 -18.99
N PRO A 72 4.32 -3.55 -18.36
CA PRO A 72 4.20 -3.61 -16.91
C PRO A 72 3.78 -5.02 -16.48
N ALA A 73 4.68 -5.72 -15.81
CA ALA A 73 4.48 -7.08 -15.32
C ALA A 73 4.42 -7.10 -13.79
N LEU A 74 3.51 -7.92 -13.26
CA LEU A 74 3.38 -8.19 -11.84
C LEU A 74 3.62 -9.68 -11.62
N THR A 75 4.52 -10.03 -10.72
CA THR A 75 4.85 -11.44 -10.44
C THR A 75 4.75 -11.71 -8.95
N ALA A 76 3.95 -12.70 -8.55
CA ALA A 76 3.88 -13.12 -7.15
C ALA A 76 5.23 -13.62 -6.66
N ARG A 77 5.63 -13.24 -5.44
CA ARG A 77 6.89 -13.65 -4.80
C ARG A 77 6.67 -14.57 -3.59
N GLY A 78 5.43 -14.74 -3.15
CA GLY A 78 5.06 -15.39 -1.88
C GLY A 78 4.67 -14.37 -0.81
N ASP A 79 4.03 -14.84 0.28
CA ASP A 79 3.69 -14.03 1.46
C ASP A 79 2.90 -12.73 1.19
N GLY A 80 2.06 -12.72 0.15
CA GLY A 80 1.29 -11.54 -0.24
C GLY A 80 2.13 -10.40 -0.84
N LEU A 81 3.38 -10.68 -1.21
CA LEU A 81 4.28 -9.77 -1.91
C LEU A 81 4.33 -10.06 -3.40
N PHE A 82 4.49 -9.00 -4.17
CA PHE A 82 4.56 -8.99 -5.62
C PHE A 82 5.77 -8.20 -6.08
N GLU A 83 6.36 -8.61 -7.20
CA GLU A 83 7.37 -7.84 -7.91
C GLU A 83 6.70 -7.13 -9.08
N LEU A 84 6.69 -5.79 -9.05
CA LEU A 84 6.26 -4.95 -10.15
C LEU A 84 7.49 -4.56 -10.98
N THR A 85 7.48 -4.94 -12.26
CA THR A 85 8.51 -4.56 -13.22
C THR A 85 7.92 -3.81 -14.41
N TYR A 86 8.65 -2.82 -14.91
CA TYR A 86 8.25 -2.08 -16.11
C TYR A 86 9.45 -1.32 -16.70
N ARG A 87 9.29 -0.86 -17.95
CA ARG A 87 10.28 -0.03 -18.65
C ARG A 87 9.68 1.30 -19.10
N LEU A 88 10.48 2.37 -19.05
CA LEU A 88 10.18 3.66 -19.67
C LEU A 88 11.07 3.81 -20.91
N PRO A 89 10.52 3.70 -22.13
CA PRO A 89 11.32 3.66 -23.35
C PRO A 89 12.07 4.97 -23.61
N ASP A 90 11.46 6.12 -23.28
CA ASP A 90 12.00 7.45 -23.57
C ASP A 90 13.33 7.77 -22.87
N VAL A 91 13.67 7.02 -21.81
CA VAL A 91 14.83 7.27 -20.94
C VAL A 91 15.65 6.01 -20.68
N ASP A 92 15.42 4.94 -21.44
CA ASP A 92 16.02 3.61 -21.25
C ASP A 92 16.03 3.15 -19.78
N PHE A 93 14.95 3.44 -19.06
CA PHE A 93 14.86 3.21 -17.62
C PHE A 93 14.06 1.94 -17.35
N ARG A 94 14.65 1.02 -16.59
CA ARG A 94 13.96 -0.17 -16.09
C ARG A 94 13.76 -0.07 -14.58
N ARG A 95 12.53 -0.33 -14.13
CA ARG A 95 12.19 -0.38 -12.70
C ARG A 95 11.78 -1.78 -12.30
N ARG A 96 12.27 -2.21 -11.14
CA ARG A 96 11.79 -3.36 -10.39
C ARG A 96 11.51 -2.90 -8.97
N VAL A 97 10.36 -3.25 -8.44
CA VAL A 97 9.99 -2.88 -7.07
C VAL A 97 9.10 -3.94 -6.45
N THR A 98 9.45 -4.37 -5.24
CA THR A 98 8.58 -5.22 -4.42
C THR A 98 7.44 -4.37 -3.89
N VAL A 99 6.20 -4.83 -4.03
CA VAL A 99 4.96 -4.21 -3.55
C VAL A 99 4.09 -5.26 -2.87
N SER A 100 3.31 -4.85 -1.87
CA SER A 100 2.34 -5.74 -1.23
C SER A 100 1.03 -5.81 -2.02
N GLY A 101 0.17 -6.76 -1.66
CA GLY A 101 -1.19 -6.84 -2.22
C GLY A 101 -2.00 -5.55 -2.07
N LEU A 102 -1.93 -4.91 -0.89
CA LEU A 102 -2.65 -3.65 -0.64
C LEU A 102 -2.09 -2.49 -1.48
N GLU A 103 -0.78 -2.46 -1.73
CA GLU A 103 -0.17 -1.46 -2.60
C GLU A 103 -0.51 -1.69 -4.08
N VAL A 104 -0.59 -2.95 -4.52
CA VAL A 104 -1.10 -3.30 -5.85
C VAL A 104 -2.54 -2.82 -6.00
N ALA A 105 -3.41 -3.07 -5.01
CA ALA A 105 -4.78 -2.57 -5.00
C ALA A 105 -4.83 -1.03 -5.08
N CYS A 106 -3.99 -0.34 -4.29
CA CYS A 106 -3.89 1.12 -4.32
C CYS A 106 -3.50 1.66 -5.71
N LEU A 107 -2.48 1.07 -6.35
CA LEU A 107 -2.04 1.49 -7.68
C LEU A 107 -3.12 1.22 -8.74
N ARG A 108 -3.76 0.05 -8.71
CA ARG A 108 -4.87 -0.29 -9.63
C ARG A 108 -6.08 0.63 -9.44
N TYR A 109 -6.47 0.92 -8.20
CA TYR A 109 -7.53 1.87 -7.87
C TYR A 109 -7.25 3.25 -8.45
N LEU A 110 -6.03 3.77 -8.27
CA LEU A 110 -5.66 5.11 -8.75
C LEU A 110 -5.56 5.19 -10.28
N LEU A 111 -5.04 4.16 -10.95
CA LEU A 111 -5.06 4.08 -12.42
C LEU A 111 -6.48 4.00 -12.97
N GLY A 112 -7.35 3.18 -12.36
CA GLY A 112 -8.76 3.10 -12.72
C GLY A 112 -9.47 4.44 -12.55
N ARG A 113 -9.18 5.18 -11.47
CA ARG A 113 -9.67 6.55 -11.25
C ARG A 113 -9.19 7.53 -12.33
N GLN A 114 -8.02 7.32 -12.92
CA GLN A 114 -7.50 8.08 -14.06
C GLN A 114 -7.97 7.53 -15.43
N ARG A 115 -8.88 6.54 -15.45
CA ARG A 115 -9.35 5.82 -16.66
C ARG A 115 -8.21 5.19 -17.47
N ARG A 116 -7.18 4.71 -16.79
CA ARG A 116 -6.05 4.00 -17.40
C ARG A 116 -6.22 2.50 -17.27
N ALA A 117 -5.64 1.77 -18.22
CA ALA A 117 -5.61 0.32 -18.16
C ALA A 117 -4.86 -0.13 -16.90
N PRO A 118 -5.36 -1.15 -16.18
CA PRO A 118 -4.62 -1.76 -15.09
C PRO A 118 -3.38 -2.49 -15.62
N PHE A 119 -2.43 -2.77 -14.73
CA PHE A 119 -1.23 -3.56 -15.02
C PHE A 119 -1.29 -4.96 -14.39
N GLY A 120 -0.52 -5.88 -14.96
CA GLY A 120 -0.49 -7.31 -14.60
C GLY A 120 -1.78 -8.04 -15.01
N ASP A 121 -1.73 -9.37 -15.06
CA ASP A 121 -2.97 -10.16 -15.16
C ASP A 121 -3.75 -10.02 -13.85
N THR A 122 -5.06 -9.80 -13.94
CA THR A 122 -5.97 -9.81 -12.79
C THR A 122 -5.99 -11.17 -12.07
N ARG A 123 -5.54 -12.24 -12.73
CA ARG A 123 -5.41 -13.57 -12.13
C ARG A 123 -4.28 -13.68 -11.09
N ASP A 124 -3.26 -12.83 -11.19
CA ASP A 124 -2.18 -12.73 -10.20
C ASP A 124 -2.51 -11.70 -9.10
N ALA A 125 -3.69 -11.08 -9.14
CA ALA A 125 -4.20 -10.32 -8.00
C ALA A 125 -4.53 -11.29 -6.86
N PRO A 126 -4.47 -10.87 -5.58
CA PRO A 126 -5.24 -11.56 -4.56
C PRO A 126 -6.70 -11.66 -5.06
N GLU A 127 -7.20 -12.89 -5.19
CA GLU A 127 -8.41 -13.22 -5.95
C GLU A 127 -9.61 -12.33 -5.56
N GLY A 128 -10.26 -11.73 -6.55
CA GLY A 128 -11.64 -11.23 -6.43
C GLY A 128 -11.89 -9.97 -5.59
N GLU A 129 -10.89 -9.40 -4.91
CA GLU A 129 -11.09 -8.20 -4.10
C GLU A 129 -11.11 -6.93 -4.96
N ASP A 130 -12.21 -6.18 -4.90
CA ASP A 130 -12.33 -4.84 -5.50
C ASP A 130 -11.20 -3.94 -4.96
N PRO A 131 -10.29 -3.45 -5.82
CA PRO A 131 -9.18 -2.60 -5.39
C PRO A 131 -9.63 -1.37 -4.58
N ARG A 132 -10.84 -0.87 -4.87
CA ARG A 132 -11.43 0.23 -4.11
C ARG A 132 -11.79 -0.22 -2.69
N ALA A 133 -12.46 -1.35 -2.53
CA ALA A 133 -12.86 -1.89 -1.24
C ALA A 133 -11.63 -2.15 -0.34
N SER A 134 -10.56 -2.74 -0.87
CA SER A 134 -9.33 -2.98 -0.10
C SER A 134 -8.66 -1.68 0.36
N VAL A 135 -8.66 -0.64 -0.49
CA VAL A 135 -8.14 0.70 -0.14
C VAL A 135 -9.01 1.37 0.93
N GLU A 136 -10.33 1.33 0.79
CA GLU A 136 -11.26 1.91 1.76
C GLU A 136 -11.15 1.20 3.12
N ALA A 137 -11.06 -0.13 3.14
CA ALA A 137 -10.86 -0.91 4.35
C ALA A 137 -9.51 -0.62 5.04
N ALA A 138 -8.45 -0.37 4.26
CA ALA A 138 -7.16 0.04 4.82
C ALA A 138 -7.22 1.44 5.45
N ILE A 139 -7.87 2.40 4.78
CA ILE A 139 -8.01 3.76 5.32
C ILE A 139 -8.90 3.76 6.57
N ALA A 140 -9.96 2.95 6.61
CA ALA A 140 -10.84 2.82 7.77
C ALA A 140 -10.09 2.39 9.04
N ARG A 141 -9.03 1.57 8.91
CA ARG A 141 -8.17 1.15 10.03
C ARG A 141 -7.36 2.28 10.66
N LEU A 142 -7.19 3.42 9.98
CA LEU A 142 -6.48 4.59 10.51
C LEU A 142 -7.38 5.52 11.35
N GLY A 143 -8.70 5.39 11.21
CA GLY A 143 -9.67 6.15 11.98
C GLY A 143 -10.03 5.46 13.30
N PRO A 144 -10.71 6.17 14.22
CA PRO A 144 -11.43 5.47 15.27
C PRO A 144 -12.39 4.45 14.63
N PRO A 145 -12.62 3.28 15.27
CA PRO A 145 -13.54 2.28 14.73
C PRO A 145 -14.88 2.96 14.38
N PRO A 146 -15.50 2.65 13.23
CA PRO A 146 -16.72 3.30 12.82
C PRO A 146 -17.73 3.16 13.97
N ALA A 147 -18.22 4.30 14.47
CA ALA A 147 -19.25 4.29 15.49
C ALA A 147 -20.40 3.44 14.97
N THR A 148 -20.66 2.31 15.63
CA THR A 148 -21.74 1.40 15.27
C THR A 148 -23.00 2.24 15.24
N ARG A 149 -23.53 2.50 14.03
CA ARG A 149 -24.82 3.18 13.88
C ARG A 149 -25.84 2.24 14.50
N ALA A 150 -26.21 2.49 15.74
CA ALA A 150 -27.37 1.86 16.35
C ALA A 150 -28.56 2.20 15.45
N ALA A 151 -29.15 1.17 14.85
CA ALA A 151 -30.38 1.27 14.11
C ALA A 151 -31.43 1.94 15.00
N ARG A 152 -32.00 3.04 14.53
CA ARG A 152 -33.23 3.63 15.06
C ARG A 152 -34.35 3.27 14.10
#